data_AF-A0AAE8JYJ6-F1
#
_entry.id   AF-A0AAE8JYJ6-F1
#
_cell.length_a   1.000
_cell.length_b   1.000
_cell.length_c   1.000
_cell.angle_alpha   90.00
_cell.angle_beta   90.00
_cell.angle_gamma   90.00
#
_symmetry.space_group_name_H-M   'P 1'
#
loop_
_entity.id
_entity.type
_entity.pdbx_description
1 polymer ?
#
loop_
_entity_poly.entity_id
_entity_poly.type
_entity_poly.pdbx_seq_one_letter_code
_entity_poly.pdbx_strand_id
1 'polypeptide(L)'
;MLRDFQLADWFTLANAFCGTGAVFAAMRFLQEGHRGDLLLGMALIPLAFVFDALDGHVARWRKASSTLGRELDSLADVISFGVAPAALGYACGMRGGWDWLVLSYFVCCGVSRLARYNVTAEEIAGEADKVPYFEGTPIPTSLLLVILLAVAASSGHIGETLWWGQWQLGPWQFHPLVLLFAVSGSLMISKTLRIPKP
;
A
#
# COMPACT_ATOMS: atom_id res chain seq x y z
N MET A 1 -28.64 -6.32 4.97
CA MET A 1 -27.35 -5.78 4.44
C MET A 1 -26.56 -5.00 5.49
N LEU A 2 -27.13 -4.04 6.25
CA LEU A 2 -26.38 -3.26 7.27
C LEU A 2 -26.38 -3.86 8.69
N ARG A 3 -26.94 -5.08 8.89
CA ARG A 3 -27.21 -5.63 10.23
C ARG A 3 -26.11 -6.58 10.75
N ASP A 4 -25.16 -6.96 9.90
CA ASP A 4 -24.05 -7.86 10.22
C ASP A 4 -22.69 -7.14 10.29
N PHE A 5 -22.66 -5.81 10.13
CA PHE A 5 -21.43 -5.03 10.22
C PHE A 5 -20.93 -5.00 11.66
N GLN A 6 -19.79 -5.64 11.89
CA GLN A 6 -19.06 -5.55 13.14
C GLN A 6 -18.29 -4.23 13.19
N LEU A 7 -17.91 -3.79 14.38
CA LEU A 7 -17.13 -2.56 14.54
C LEU A 7 -15.79 -2.61 13.77
N ALA A 8 -15.23 -3.80 13.56
CA ALA A 8 -14.03 -3.99 12.75
C ALA A 8 -14.26 -3.57 11.29
N ASP A 9 -15.39 -3.97 10.69
CA ASP A 9 -15.72 -3.64 9.29
C ASP A 9 -15.81 -2.13 9.05
N TRP A 10 -16.25 -1.35 10.05
CA TRP A 10 -16.28 0.11 9.96
C TRP A 10 -14.87 0.74 9.93
N PHE A 11 -13.93 0.16 10.68
CA PHE A 11 -12.54 0.61 10.66
C PHE A 11 -11.87 0.23 9.34
N THR A 12 -12.15 -0.96 8.81
CA THR A 12 -11.69 -1.38 7.49
C THR A 12 -12.24 -0.49 6.38
N LEU A 13 -13.51 -0.08 6.46
CA LEU A 13 -14.07 0.91 5.54
C LEU A 13 -13.42 2.28 5.68
N ALA A 14 -13.03 2.68 6.90
CA ALA A 14 -12.28 3.91 7.14
C ALA A 14 -10.86 3.84 6.54
N ASN A 15 -10.19 2.68 6.61
CA ASN A 15 -8.94 2.39 5.91
C ASN A 15 -9.13 2.60 4.40
N ALA A 16 -10.10 1.91 3.78
CA ALA A 16 -10.40 2.05 2.35
C ALA A 16 -10.74 3.50 1.94
N PHE A 17 -11.45 4.23 2.81
CA PHE A 17 -11.77 5.65 2.60
C PHE A 17 -10.51 6.51 2.59
N CYS A 18 -9.56 6.26 3.49
CA CYS A 18 -8.28 6.97 3.51
C CYS A 18 -7.44 6.66 2.26
N GLY A 19 -7.36 5.40 1.86
CA GLY A 19 -6.66 4.99 0.63
C GLY A 19 -7.24 5.64 -0.63
N THR A 20 -8.58 5.60 -0.76
CA THR A 20 -9.27 6.25 -1.89
C THR A 20 -9.11 7.77 -1.84
N GLY A 21 -9.20 8.37 -0.64
CA GLY A 21 -8.96 9.78 -0.42
C GLY A 21 -7.55 10.22 -0.85
N ALA A 22 -6.53 9.39 -0.59
CA ALA A 22 -5.18 9.65 -1.04
C ALA A 22 -5.04 9.62 -2.57
N VAL A 23 -5.72 8.69 -3.25
CA VAL A 23 -5.79 8.65 -4.71
C VAL A 23 -6.45 9.92 -5.27
N PHE A 24 -7.57 10.37 -4.68
CA PHE A 24 -8.22 11.60 -5.10
C PHE A 24 -7.36 12.84 -4.85
N ALA A 25 -6.64 12.90 -3.73
CA ALA A 25 -5.68 13.97 -3.46
C ALA A 25 -4.55 13.99 -4.52
N ALA A 26 -4.06 12.82 -4.93
CA ALA A 26 -3.07 12.68 -5.99
C ALA A 26 -3.61 13.19 -7.34
N MET A 27 -4.85 12.84 -7.68
CA MET A 27 -5.51 13.32 -8.91
C MET A 27 -5.75 14.83 -8.87
N ARG A 28 -6.19 15.36 -7.72
CA ARG A 28 -6.40 16.80 -7.53
C ARG A 28 -5.10 17.58 -7.66
N PHE A 29 -4.01 17.08 -7.09
CA PHE A 29 -2.68 17.64 -7.29
C PHE A 29 -2.29 17.68 -8.78
N LEU A 30 -2.57 16.63 -9.55
CA LEU A 30 -2.28 16.59 -10.99
C LEU A 30 -3.12 17.58 -11.81
N GLN A 31 -4.31 17.96 -11.34
CA GLN A 31 -5.19 18.92 -12.00
C GLN A 31 -4.87 20.37 -11.61
N GLU A 32 -4.74 20.63 -10.32
CA GLU A 32 -4.65 21.99 -9.77
C GLU A 32 -3.21 22.41 -9.43
N GLY A 33 -2.28 21.46 -9.27
CA GLY A 33 -0.88 21.73 -8.92
C GLY A 33 -0.63 22.12 -7.45
N HIS A 34 -1.66 22.11 -6.61
CA HIS A 34 -1.55 22.47 -5.19
C HIS A 34 -0.83 21.38 -4.39
N ARG A 35 0.44 21.60 -4.06
CA ARG A 35 1.26 20.65 -3.26
C ARG A 35 0.61 20.22 -1.94
N GLY A 36 -0.24 21.06 -1.36
CA GLY A 36 -1.02 20.73 -0.17
C GLY A 36 -1.90 19.50 -0.35
N ASP A 37 -2.51 19.32 -1.52
CA ASP A 37 -3.35 18.14 -1.81
C ASP A 37 -2.51 16.86 -1.88
N LEU A 38 -1.31 16.94 -2.47
CA LEU A 38 -0.38 15.80 -2.53
C LEU A 38 0.08 15.39 -1.12
N LEU A 39 0.47 16.36 -0.30
CA LEU A 39 0.87 16.12 1.10
C LEU A 39 -0.29 15.60 1.95
N LEU A 40 -1.51 16.08 1.72
CA LEU A 40 -2.71 15.56 2.36
C LEU A 40 -2.92 14.09 2.00
N GLY A 41 -2.80 13.73 0.71
CA GLY A 41 -2.91 12.34 0.27
C GLY A 41 -1.84 11.44 0.90
N MET A 42 -0.61 11.93 1.02
CA MET A 42 0.46 11.20 1.70
C MET A 42 0.21 11.04 3.20
N ALA A 43 -0.38 12.03 3.87
CA ALA A 43 -0.74 11.97 5.28
C ALA A 43 -1.91 11.01 5.58
N LEU A 44 -2.78 10.77 4.59
CA LEU A 44 -3.87 9.81 4.71
C LEU A 44 -3.39 8.35 4.77
N ILE A 45 -2.21 8.02 4.22
CA ILE A 45 -1.71 6.63 4.23
C ILE A 45 -1.29 6.16 5.65
N PRO A 46 -0.51 6.94 6.43
CA PRO A 46 -0.29 6.64 7.85
C PRO A 46 -1.59 6.54 8.65
N LEU A 47 -2.59 7.36 8.34
CA LEU A 47 -3.89 7.29 9.00
C LEU A 47 -4.64 5.99 8.65
N ALA A 48 -4.60 5.58 7.38
CA ALA A 48 -5.14 4.31 6.91
C ALA A 48 -4.53 3.12 7.67
N PHE A 49 -3.20 3.15 7.89
CA PHE A 49 -2.47 2.15 8.68
C PHE A 49 -2.89 2.12 10.16
N VAL A 50 -3.22 3.26 10.75
CA VAL A 50 -3.77 3.27 12.11
C VAL A 50 -5.14 2.60 12.14
N PHE A 51 -6.01 2.83 11.15
CA PHE A 51 -7.32 2.20 11.08
C PHE A 51 -7.24 0.69 10.85
N ASP A 52 -6.35 0.24 9.98
CA ASP A 52 -6.01 -1.18 9.76
C ASP A 52 -5.50 -1.85 11.05
N ALA A 53 -4.54 -1.24 11.74
CA ALA A 53 -4.04 -1.80 13.01
C ALA A 53 -5.13 -1.89 14.10
N LEU A 54 -6.07 -0.95 14.10
CA LEU A 54 -7.20 -0.93 15.03
C LEU A 54 -8.25 -1.99 14.69
N ASP A 55 -8.58 -2.21 13.41
CA ASP A 55 -9.55 -3.22 13.01
C ASP A 55 -9.07 -4.63 13.39
N GLY A 56 -7.78 -4.93 13.19
CA GLY A 56 -7.18 -6.21 13.54
C GLY A 56 -7.11 -6.41 15.06
N HIS A 57 -6.93 -5.32 15.82
CA HIS A 57 -7.00 -5.38 17.28
C HIS A 57 -8.43 -5.64 17.78
N VAL A 58 -9.41 -4.97 17.20
CA VAL A 58 -10.84 -5.12 17.56
C VAL A 58 -11.37 -6.51 17.17
N ALA A 59 -10.99 -7.03 16.00
CA ALA A 59 -11.36 -8.37 15.54
C ALA A 59 -10.84 -9.47 16.48
N ARG A 60 -9.56 -9.36 16.90
CA ARG A 60 -8.95 -10.27 17.88
C ARG A 60 -9.62 -10.17 19.25
N TRP A 61 -9.91 -8.96 19.72
CA TRP A 61 -10.54 -8.75 21.02
C TRP A 61 -11.95 -9.32 21.08
N ARG A 62 -12.71 -9.22 19.99
CA ARG A 62 -14.09 -9.74 19.90
C ARG A 62 -14.18 -11.24 19.62
N LYS A 63 -13.06 -11.94 19.38
CA LYS A 63 -13.01 -13.36 18.95
C LYS A 63 -13.98 -13.67 17.81
N ALA A 64 -14.30 -12.67 17.00
CA ALA A 64 -15.28 -12.74 15.94
C ALA A 64 -14.57 -12.31 14.66
N SER A 65 -13.90 -13.26 14.02
CA SER A 65 -13.34 -13.08 12.68
C SER A 65 -14.37 -13.62 11.68
N SER A 66 -15.13 -12.72 11.05
CA SER A 66 -16.01 -13.08 9.93
C SER A 66 -15.18 -13.27 8.66
N THR A 67 -15.49 -14.29 7.86
CA THR A 67 -14.89 -14.48 6.53
C THR A 67 -15.08 -13.26 5.64
N LEU A 68 -16.23 -12.59 5.74
CA LEU A 68 -16.53 -11.37 4.98
C LEU A 68 -15.62 -10.20 5.41
N GLY A 69 -15.39 -10.03 6.72
CA GLY A 69 -14.53 -8.95 7.23
C GLY A 69 -13.08 -9.14 6.79
N ARG A 70 -12.60 -10.38 6.71
CA ARG A 70 -11.26 -10.70 6.21
C ARG A 70 -11.05 -10.36 4.73
N GLU A 71 -12.04 -10.67 3.89
CA GLU A 71 -11.97 -10.30 2.47
C GLU A 71 -12.07 -8.79 2.29
N LEU A 72 -12.90 -8.12 3.09
CA LEU A 72 -13.02 -6.66 3.08
C LEU A 72 -11.70 -5.98 3.48
N ASP A 73 -11.02 -6.51 4.49
CA ASP A 73 -9.70 -6.08 4.98
C ASP A 73 -8.65 -6.15 3.86
N SER A 74 -8.59 -7.30 3.19
CA SER A 74 -7.65 -7.49 2.09
C SER A 74 -7.90 -6.54 0.92
N LEU A 75 -9.17 -6.26 0.58
CA LEU A 75 -9.52 -5.31 -0.47
C LEU A 75 -9.16 -3.87 -0.07
N ALA A 76 -9.41 -3.49 1.18
CA ALA A 76 -9.03 -2.18 1.71
C ALA A 76 -7.50 -1.99 1.67
N ASP A 77 -6.75 -3.00 2.06
CA ASP A 77 -5.28 -3.01 2.04
C ASP A 77 -4.69 -2.86 0.65
N VAL A 78 -5.25 -3.53 -0.37
CA VAL A 78 -4.82 -3.33 -1.76
C VAL A 78 -4.96 -1.87 -2.16
N ILE A 79 -6.06 -1.22 -1.78
CA ILE A 79 -6.32 0.19 -2.12
C ILE A 79 -5.35 1.10 -1.38
N SER A 80 -5.25 0.97 -0.06
CA SER A 80 -4.49 1.88 0.80
C SER A 80 -2.98 1.69 0.72
N PHE A 81 -2.49 0.47 0.54
CA PHE A 81 -1.06 0.17 0.58
C PHE A 81 -0.48 -0.29 -0.76
N GLY A 82 -1.31 -0.60 -1.74
CA GLY A 82 -0.88 -0.91 -3.10
C GLY A 82 -1.16 0.26 -4.06
N VAL A 83 -2.44 0.54 -4.31
CA VAL A 83 -2.88 1.49 -5.34
C VAL A 83 -2.55 2.92 -4.94
N ALA A 84 -2.84 3.33 -3.71
CA ALA A 84 -2.65 4.71 -3.28
C ALA A 84 -1.18 5.16 -3.30
N PRO A 85 -0.19 4.38 -2.79
CA PRO A 85 1.22 4.73 -2.92
C PRO A 85 1.68 4.82 -4.39
N ALA A 86 1.20 3.94 -5.27
CA ALA A 86 1.51 3.98 -6.69
C ALA A 86 0.95 5.25 -7.35
N ALA A 87 -0.30 5.63 -7.02
CA ALA A 87 -0.93 6.85 -7.51
C ALA A 87 -0.22 8.12 -7.00
N LEU A 88 0.18 8.15 -5.72
CA LEU A 88 0.96 9.25 -5.15
C LEU A 88 2.34 9.36 -5.82
N GLY A 89 3.00 8.22 -6.08
CA GLY A 89 4.26 8.18 -6.81
C GLY A 89 4.14 8.71 -8.24
N TYR A 90 3.09 8.31 -8.96
CA TYR A 90 2.78 8.85 -10.28
C TYR A 90 2.55 10.37 -10.23
N ALA A 91 1.76 10.83 -9.25
CA ALA A 91 1.49 12.25 -9.04
C ALA A 91 2.77 13.04 -8.70
N CYS A 92 3.73 12.44 -8.00
CA CYS A 92 5.01 13.08 -7.70
C CYS A 92 5.89 13.35 -8.93
N GLY A 93 5.62 12.73 -10.09
CA GLY A 93 6.40 12.97 -11.31
C GLY A 93 6.86 11.72 -12.04
N MET A 94 6.69 10.53 -11.45
CA MET A 94 7.04 9.24 -12.08
C MET A 94 6.04 8.86 -13.17
N ARG A 95 6.00 9.65 -14.25
CA ARG A 95 4.98 9.61 -15.31
C ARG A 95 5.45 8.96 -16.60
N GLY A 96 6.71 8.52 -16.66
CA GLY A 96 7.29 7.89 -17.84
C GLY A 96 6.70 6.50 -18.13
N GLY A 97 6.83 6.04 -19.38
CA GLY A 97 6.30 4.73 -19.79
C GLY A 97 6.92 3.55 -19.01
N TRP A 98 8.20 3.66 -18.64
CA TRP A 98 8.85 2.68 -17.77
C TRP A 98 8.34 2.76 -16.32
N ASP A 99 8.03 3.97 -15.86
CA ASP A 99 7.48 4.17 -14.52
C ASP A 99 6.12 3.49 -14.38
N TRP A 100 5.27 3.56 -15.40
CA TRP A 100 3.97 2.87 -15.43
C TRP A 100 4.12 1.36 -15.24
N LEU A 101 5.07 0.74 -15.94
CA LEU A 101 5.33 -0.70 -15.83
C LEU A 101 5.74 -1.07 -14.41
N VAL A 102 6.63 -0.28 -13.80
CA VAL A 102 7.15 -0.55 -12.45
C VAL A 102 6.09 -0.30 -11.37
N LEU A 103 5.35 0.80 -11.46
CA LEU A 103 4.24 1.10 -10.54
C LEU A 103 3.14 0.04 -10.64
N SER A 104 2.80 -0.40 -11.85
CA SER A 104 1.84 -1.50 -12.06
C SER A 104 2.37 -2.81 -11.48
N TYR A 105 3.66 -3.12 -11.68
CA TYR A 105 4.30 -4.28 -11.08
C TYR A 105 4.21 -4.25 -9.54
N PHE A 106 4.47 -3.10 -8.91
CA PHE A 106 4.33 -2.93 -7.47
C PHE A 106 2.90 -3.25 -6.97
N VAL A 107 1.86 -2.73 -7.65
CA VAL A 107 0.46 -3.03 -7.31
C VAL A 107 0.17 -4.53 -7.46
N CYS A 108 0.58 -5.15 -8.58
CA CYS A 108 0.43 -6.59 -8.79
C CYS A 108 1.13 -7.41 -7.70
N CYS A 109 2.27 -6.93 -7.20
CA CYS A 109 2.98 -7.56 -6.09
C CYS A 109 2.20 -7.51 -4.78
N GLY A 110 1.62 -6.34 -4.46
CA GLY A 110 0.73 -6.17 -3.31
C GLY A 110 -0.46 -7.12 -3.35
N VAL A 111 -1.18 -7.16 -4.48
CA VAL A 111 -2.34 -8.04 -4.69
C VAL A 111 -1.95 -9.51 -4.53
N SER A 112 -0.85 -9.94 -5.15
CA SER A 112 -0.38 -11.34 -5.08
C SER A 112 -0.01 -11.76 -3.65
N ARG A 113 0.54 -10.84 -2.85
CA ARG A 113 0.88 -11.09 -1.45
C ARG A 113 -0.37 -11.28 -0.60
N LEU A 114 -1.35 -10.37 -0.72
CA LEU A 114 -2.62 -10.43 0.03
C LEU A 114 -3.41 -11.69 -0.33
N ALA A 115 -3.48 -12.04 -1.62
CA ALA A 115 -4.12 -13.27 -2.07
C ALA A 115 -3.47 -14.53 -1.45
N ARG A 116 -2.13 -14.60 -1.40
CA ARG A 116 -1.43 -15.71 -0.73
C ARG A 116 -1.72 -15.77 0.76
N TYR A 117 -1.72 -14.62 1.44
CA TYR A 117 -2.05 -14.55 2.86
C TYR A 117 -3.48 -15.04 3.14
N ASN A 118 -4.43 -14.72 2.26
CA ASN A 118 -5.81 -15.20 2.37
C ASN A 118 -5.89 -16.73 2.26
N VAL A 119 -5.29 -17.30 1.21
CA VAL A 119 -5.27 -18.77 1.01
C VAL A 119 -4.56 -19.50 2.16
N THR A 120 -3.37 -19.04 2.57
CA THR A 120 -2.60 -19.71 3.63
C THR A 120 -3.34 -19.74 4.96
N ALA A 121 -4.03 -18.66 5.36
CA ALA A 121 -4.79 -18.71 6.61
C ALA A 121 -6.18 -19.38 6.48
N GLU A 122 -6.65 -19.73 5.28
CA GLU A 122 -7.74 -20.71 5.11
C GLU A 122 -7.21 -22.15 5.29
N GLU A 123 -6.04 -22.47 4.73
CA GLU A 123 -5.40 -23.79 4.88
C GLU A 123 -5.05 -24.10 6.34
N ILE A 124 -4.50 -23.13 7.09
CA ILE A 124 -4.15 -23.28 8.53
C ILE A 124 -5.40 -23.43 9.42
N ALA A 125 -6.56 -22.91 9.00
CA ALA A 125 -7.81 -23.12 9.75
C ALA A 125 -8.33 -24.57 9.62
N GLY A 126 -7.87 -25.32 8.61
CA GLY A 126 -8.20 -26.73 8.39
C GLY A 126 -7.25 -27.72 9.07
N GLU A 127 -5.98 -27.36 9.31
CA GLU A 127 -4.97 -28.22 9.94
C GLU A 127 -4.46 -27.61 11.25
N ALA A 128 -4.82 -28.24 12.37
CA ALA A 128 -4.44 -27.83 13.72
C ALA A 128 -2.95 -28.08 14.06
N ASP A 129 -2.01 -27.73 13.18
CA ASP A 129 -0.59 -27.78 13.52
C ASP A 129 0.20 -26.54 13.08
N LYS A 130 1.13 -26.15 13.95
CA LYS A 130 1.73 -24.82 14.05
C LYS A 130 2.60 -24.50 12.83
N VAL A 131 2.26 -23.47 12.06
CA VAL A 131 3.17 -22.92 11.03
C VAL A 131 4.07 -21.84 11.67
N PRO A 132 5.41 -22.04 11.76
CA PRO A 132 6.28 -21.24 12.62
C PRO A 132 7.04 -20.10 11.91
N TYR A 133 6.58 -19.63 10.75
CA TYR A 133 7.28 -18.57 10.00
C TYR A 133 6.31 -17.54 9.42
N PHE A 134 6.55 -16.27 9.71
CA PHE A 134 5.98 -15.16 8.95
C PHE A 134 6.83 -14.96 7.69
N GLU A 135 6.21 -15.13 6.51
CA GLU A 135 6.83 -14.81 5.22
C GLU A 135 6.53 -13.34 4.85
N GLY A 136 7.59 -12.57 4.58
CA GLY A 136 7.52 -11.24 3.95
C GLY A 136 7.72 -10.04 4.89
N THR A 137 8.27 -8.95 4.35
CA THR A 137 8.46 -7.68 5.10
C THR A 137 7.11 -7.10 5.50
N PRO A 138 6.92 -6.58 6.72
CA PRO A 138 5.63 -6.02 7.14
C PRO A 138 5.14 -4.91 6.17
N ILE A 139 3.81 -4.81 6.01
CA ILE A 139 3.10 -3.76 5.25
C ILE A 139 3.68 -2.34 5.40
N PRO A 140 4.30 -1.90 6.52
CA PRO A 140 4.95 -0.59 6.61
C PRO A 140 6.07 -0.30 5.59
N THR A 141 6.54 -1.26 4.77
CA THR A 141 7.47 -0.95 3.67
C THR A 141 6.89 -0.02 2.62
N SER A 142 5.60 -0.13 2.30
CA SER A 142 4.93 0.83 1.39
C SER A 142 4.73 2.20 2.07
N LEU A 143 4.55 2.20 3.39
CA LEU A 143 4.45 3.43 4.20
C LEU A 143 5.77 4.22 4.19
N LEU A 144 6.91 3.53 4.21
CA LEU A 144 8.23 4.14 4.04
C LEU A 144 8.38 4.82 2.69
N LEU A 145 7.86 4.22 1.61
CA LEU A 145 7.85 4.85 0.28
C LEU A 145 7.02 6.14 0.30
N VAL A 146 5.84 6.12 0.92
CA VAL A 146 4.98 7.30 1.02
C VAL A 146 5.63 8.40 1.87
N ILE A 147 6.27 8.06 2.99
CA ILE A 147 7.03 9.01 3.81
C ILE A 147 8.17 9.61 2.98
N LEU A 148 8.91 8.79 2.24
CA LEU A 148 10.00 9.26 1.37
C LEU A 148 9.48 10.24 0.32
N LEU A 149 8.34 9.92 -0.33
CA LEU A 149 7.70 10.84 -1.27
C LEU A 149 7.19 12.12 -0.59
N ALA A 150 6.70 12.05 0.65
CA ALA A 150 6.28 13.23 1.41
C ALA A 150 7.46 14.15 1.75
N VAL A 151 8.61 13.58 2.09
CA VAL A 151 9.84 14.36 2.30
C VAL A 151 10.31 14.98 0.99
N ALA A 152 10.28 14.24 -0.13
CA ALA A 152 10.62 14.79 -1.43
C ALA A 152 9.68 15.93 -1.85
N ALA A 153 8.36 15.73 -1.69
CA ALA A 153 7.34 16.71 -2.03
C ALA A 153 7.40 17.97 -1.16
N SER A 154 7.61 17.83 0.15
CA SER A 154 7.79 18.97 1.07
C SER A 154 9.07 19.76 0.78
N SER A 155 10.12 19.07 0.31
CA SER A 155 11.37 19.70 -0.13
C SER A 155 11.28 20.31 -1.54
N GLY A 156 10.11 20.29 -2.19
CA GLY A 156 9.91 20.83 -3.55
C GLY A 156 10.51 20.00 -4.69
N HIS A 157 10.97 18.77 -4.41
CA HIS A 157 11.53 17.84 -5.39
C HIS A 157 10.38 17.02 -6.01
N ILE A 158 9.66 17.63 -6.96
CA ILE A 158 8.48 17.06 -7.63
C ILE A 158 8.67 17.24 -9.15
N GLY A 159 8.26 16.24 -9.94
CA GLY A 159 8.41 16.27 -11.39
C GLY A 159 9.87 16.01 -11.79
N GLU A 160 10.43 16.88 -12.63
CA GLU A 160 11.78 16.71 -13.18
C GLU A 160 12.90 16.87 -12.13
N THR A 161 12.59 17.50 -11.00
CA THR A 161 13.51 17.67 -9.86
C THR A 161 13.41 16.55 -8.84
N LEU A 162 12.71 15.45 -9.15
CA LEU A 162 12.71 14.27 -8.29
C LEU A 162 14.14 13.84 -7.97
N TRP A 163 14.34 13.23 -6.80
CA TRP A 163 15.66 12.70 -6.45
C TRP A 163 16.14 11.69 -7.49
N TRP A 164 17.42 11.84 -7.87
CA TRP A 164 18.10 11.13 -8.96
C TRP A 164 17.66 11.51 -10.38
N GLY A 165 16.77 12.50 -10.53
CA GLY A 165 16.39 13.10 -11.80
C GLY A 165 15.57 12.17 -12.71
N GLN A 166 15.50 12.56 -13.98
CA GLN A 166 14.84 11.80 -15.04
C GLN A 166 15.86 11.30 -16.06
N TRP A 167 15.80 10.02 -16.41
CA TRP A 167 16.64 9.40 -17.42
C TRP A 167 15.80 9.04 -18.64
N GLN A 168 16.30 9.35 -19.83
CA GLN A 168 15.63 8.98 -21.08
C GLN A 168 16.18 7.63 -21.56
N LEU A 169 15.42 6.56 -21.34
CA LEU A 169 15.77 5.19 -21.74
C LEU A 169 14.93 4.78 -22.95
N GLY A 170 15.50 5.00 -24.14
CA GLY A 170 14.82 4.73 -25.41
C GLY A 170 13.66 5.72 -25.65
N PRO A 171 12.47 5.26 -26.10
CA PRO A 171 11.36 6.16 -26.40
C PRO A 171 10.65 6.70 -25.14
N TRP A 172 10.93 6.15 -23.96
CA TRP A 172 10.22 6.47 -22.72
C TRP A 172 11.14 7.02 -21.65
N GLN A 173 10.58 7.92 -20.84
CA GLN A 173 11.24 8.44 -19.64
C GLN A 173 11.20 7.40 -18.50
N PHE A 174 12.20 7.48 -17.63
CA PHE A 174 12.38 6.62 -16.49
C PHE A 174 12.92 7.42 -15.30
N HIS A 175 12.29 7.27 -14.14
CA HIS A 175 12.76 7.88 -12.91
C HIS A 175 13.42 6.81 -12.03
N PRO A 176 14.71 6.95 -11.66
CA PRO A 176 15.39 5.96 -10.82
C PRO A 176 14.68 5.70 -9.48
N LEU A 177 13.94 6.68 -8.95
CA LEU A 177 13.15 6.55 -7.73
C LEU A 177 12.07 5.45 -7.85
N VAL A 178 11.57 5.17 -9.05
CA VAL A 178 10.59 4.10 -9.29
C VAL A 178 11.18 2.71 -8.99
N LEU A 179 12.50 2.54 -9.05
CA LEU A 179 13.15 1.29 -8.65
C LEU A 179 12.94 0.97 -7.16
N LEU A 180 12.73 1.98 -6.30
CA LEU A 180 12.37 1.73 -4.91
C LEU A 180 11.02 1.03 -4.81
N PHE A 181 10.07 1.35 -5.70
CA PHE A 181 8.80 0.63 -5.82
C PHE A 181 9.01 -0.80 -6.33
N ALA A 182 9.87 -0.99 -7.34
CA ALA A 182 10.24 -2.34 -7.80
C ALA A 182 10.83 -3.18 -6.67
N VAL A 183 11.84 -2.64 -5.96
CA VAL A 183 12.51 -3.31 -4.85
C VAL A 183 11.51 -3.61 -3.73
N SER A 184 10.68 -2.64 -3.34
CA SER A 184 9.65 -2.86 -2.32
C SER A 184 8.66 -3.95 -2.76
N GLY A 185 8.17 -3.92 -4.00
CA GLY A 185 7.26 -4.94 -4.53
C GLY A 185 7.89 -6.33 -4.58
N SER A 186 9.14 -6.42 -5.03
CA SER A 186 9.91 -7.68 -5.02
C SER A 186 10.15 -8.19 -3.59
N LEU A 187 10.42 -7.31 -2.62
CA LEU A 187 10.52 -7.67 -1.20
C LEU A 187 9.19 -8.13 -0.59
N MET A 188 8.05 -7.65 -1.10
CA MET A 188 6.71 -8.11 -0.69
C MET A 188 6.39 -9.52 -1.21
N ILE A 189 6.92 -9.92 -2.37
CA ILE A 189 6.77 -11.27 -2.92
C ILE A 189 7.88 -12.23 -2.46
N SER A 190 9.06 -11.70 -2.12
CA SER A 190 10.24 -12.51 -1.84
C SER A 190 10.01 -13.47 -0.67
N LYS A 191 10.06 -14.78 -0.98
CA LYS A 191 10.04 -15.89 0.00
C LYS A 191 11.34 -16.01 0.81
N THR A 192 12.29 -15.09 0.64
CA THR A 192 13.66 -15.23 1.14
C THR A 192 13.86 -14.62 2.53
N LEU A 193 12.94 -13.78 3.03
CA LEU A 193 13.00 -13.21 4.38
C LEU A 193 12.17 -14.04 5.37
N ARG A 194 12.86 -14.98 6.03
CA ARG A 194 12.35 -15.71 7.20
C ARG A 194 12.80 -14.96 8.45
N ILE A 195 11.90 -14.21 9.10
CA ILE A 195 12.20 -13.55 10.37
C ILE A 195 11.78 -14.48 11.53
N PRO A 196 12.71 -15.01 12.34
CA PRO A 196 12.37 -15.78 13.52
C PRO A 196 11.89 -14.85 14.64
N LYS A 197 10.84 -15.25 15.36
CA LYS A 197 10.23 -14.49 16.46
C LYS A 197 11.11 -14.59 17.73
N PRO A 198 11.26 -13.52 18.54
CA PRO A 198 11.78 -13.64 19.90
C PRO A 198 10.79 -14.35 20.84
#